data_AF-A0A2H6N902-F1
#
_entry.id   AF-A0A2H6N902-F1
#
_cell.length_a   1.000
_cell.length_b   1.000
_cell.length_c   1.000
_cell.angle_alpha   90.00
_cell.angle_beta   90.00
_cell.angle_gamma   90.00
#
_symmetry.space_group_name_H-M   'P 1'
#
loop_
_entity.id
_entity.type
_entity.pdbx_description
1 polymer ?
#
loop_
_entity_poly.entity_id
_entity_poly.type
_entity_poly.pdbx_seq_one_letter_code
_entity_poly.pdbx_strand_id
1 'polypeptide(L)'
;KFIWLNKKPRIKLQSLQDVKSRGGKPELFLLLIIKGDYLPKMRYLIIHLLTAARITLAQYWKTSQIPPIHISIQKIYKCAEMEKLTLKLNGKDDTEYYTIWNKWYNWIEIRRREKGK
;
A
#
# COMPACT_ATOMS: atom_id res chain seq x y z
N LYS A 1 -18.21 18.62 -15.70
CA LYS A 1 -17.17 18.77 -16.75
C LYS A 1 -15.92 18.02 -16.27
N PHE A 2 -15.59 16.86 -16.87
CA PHE A 2 -14.50 16.01 -16.37
C PHE A 2 -13.13 16.64 -16.69
N ILE A 3 -12.26 16.72 -15.67
CA ILE A 3 -10.92 17.33 -15.68
C ILE A 3 -9.91 16.66 -16.65
N TRP A 4 -10.32 15.61 -17.35
CA TRP A 4 -9.49 14.76 -18.21
C TRP A 4 -9.84 14.83 -19.69
N LEU A 5 -10.87 15.60 -20.06
CA LEU A 5 -11.15 15.93 -21.46
C LEU A 5 -9.91 16.63 -22.05
N ASN A 6 -9.23 15.97 -22.99
CA ASN A 6 -8.04 16.42 -23.74
C ASN A 6 -6.65 16.06 -23.19
N LYS A 7 -6.52 15.21 -22.15
CA LYS A 7 -5.21 14.67 -21.74
C LYS A 7 -4.99 13.27 -22.30
N LYS A 8 -3.85 13.04 -22.99
CA LYS A 8 -3.44 11.70 -23.41
C LYS A 8 -3.19 10.81 -22.17
N PRO A 9 -3.85 9.65 -22.03
CA PRO A 9 -3.59 8.71 -20.95
C PRO A 9 -2.12 8.29 -20.97
N ARG A 10 -1.40 8.44 -19.84
CA ARG A 10 -0.01 7.98 -19.71
C ARG A 10 0.13 6.46 -19.77
N ILE A 11 -0.98 5.76 -19.61
CA ILE A 11 -1.09 4.30 -19.65
C ILE A 11 -1.92 3.96 -20.89
N LYS A 12 -1.46 3.00 -21.71
CA LYS A 12 -2.19 2.54 -22.88
C LYS A 12 -3.59 2.08 -22.46
N LEU A 13 -4.65 2.69 -22.97
CA LEU A 13 -6.03 2.36 -22.61
C LEU A 13 -6.36 0.87 -22.80
N GLN A 14 -5.71 0.21 -23.77
CA GLN A 14 -5.81 -1.23 -24.01
C GLN A 14 -5.38 -2.07 -22.81
N SER A 15 -4.34 -1.68 -22.05
CA SER A 15 -3.96 -2.41 -20.82
C SER A 15 -4.96 -2.21 -19.68
N LEU A 16 -5.73 -1.12 -19.74
CA LEU A 16 -6.84 -0.85 -18.83
C LEU A 16 -8.15 -1.48 -19.29
N GLN A 17 -8.28 -2.00 -20.53
CA GLN A 17 -9.51 -2.55 -21.09
C GLN A 17 -9.43 -4.08 -21.33
N ASP A 18 -8.24 -4.65 -21.44
CA ASP A 18 -8.07 -6.08 -21.63
C ASP A 18 -8.29 -6.85 -20.31
N VAL A 19 -9.30 -7.72 -20.30
CA VAL A 19 -9.69 -8.55 -19.13
C VAL A 19 -8.61 -9.61 -18.84
N LYS A 20 -7.91 -10.08 -19.87
CA LYS A 20 -6.88 -11.14 -19.76
C LYS A 20 -5.61 -10.59 -19.12
N SER A 21 -5.18 -9.39 -19.54
CA SER A 21 -4.07 -8.65 -18.91
C SER A 21 -4.36 -8.16 -17.48
N ARG A 22 -5.64 -7.96 -17.10
CA ARG A 22 -6.05 -7.43 -15.77
C ARG A 22 -6.31 -8.49 -14.70
N GLY A 23 -6.17 -9.78 -15.00
CA GLY A 23 -6.42 -10.84 -14.02
C GLY A 23 -7.91 -10.99 -13.62
N GLY A 24 -8.83 -10.59 -14.49
CA GLY A 24 -10.28 -10.62 -14.25
C GLY A 24 -10.76 -9.52 -13.30
N LYS A 25 -11.83 -8.80 -13.68
CA LYS A 25 -12.52 -7.71 -12.94
C LYS A 25 -11.65 -6.47 -12.61
N PRO A 26 -11.89 -5.30 -13.25
CA PRO A 26 -11.13 -4.08 -12.98
C PRO A 26 -11.19 -3.60 -11.53
N GLU A 27 -12.24 -3.97 -10.79
CA GLU A 27 -12.38 -3.74 -9.36
C GLU A 27 -11.24 -4.44 -8.59
N LEU A 28 -10.80 -5.62 -9.01
CA LEU A 28 -9.69 -6.36 -8.40
C LEU A 28 -8.33 -5.68 -8.64
N PHE A 29 -8.16 -5.10 -9.82
CA PHE A 29 -6.98 -4.30 -10.17
C PHE A 29 -6.95 -2.98 -9.39
N LEU A 30 -8.08 -2.29 -9.28
CA LEU A 30 -8.23 -1.08 -8.47
C LEU A 30 -8.04 -1.37 -6.97
N LEU A 31 -8.49 -2.54 -6.50
CA LEU A 31 -8.33 -2.99 -5.12
C LEU A 31 -6.95 -3.60 -4.84
N LEU A 32 -6.11 -3.88 -5.86
CA LEU A 32 -4.94 -4.77 -5.75
C LEU A 32 -5.28 -6.03 -4.93
N ILE A 33 -6.31 -6.75 -5.35
CA ILE A 33 -6.46 -8.12 -4.87
C ILE A 33 -5.29 -8.90 -5.47
N ILE A 34 -4.25 -9.07 -4.65
CA ILE A 34 -3.05 -9.81 -5.00
C ILE A 34 -3.52 -11.24 -5.30
N LYS A 35 -3.56 -11.60 -6.58
CA LYS A 35 -3.78 -12.98 -6.99
C LYS A 35 -2.45 -13.72 -6.85
N GLY A 36 -2.36 -14.49 -5.78
CA GLY A 36 -1.26 -15.39 -5.50
C GLY A 36 -1.48 -16.06 -4.14
N ASP A 37 -0.95 -17.27 -3.99
CA ASP A 37 -1.04 -18.04 -2.75
C ASP A 37 -0.05 -17.49 -1.72
N TYR A 38 -0.37 -16.33 -1.16
CA TYR A 38 0.36 -15.77 -0.02
C TYR A 38 -0.30 -16.26 1.26
N LEU A 39 0.52 -16.57 2.28
CA LEU A 39 -0.03 -16.83 3.61
C LEU A 39 -0.93 -15.65 4.02
N PRO A 40 -2.10 -15.90 4.65
CA PRO A 40 -3.06 -14.85 5.02
C PRO A 40 -2.43 -13.65 5.75
N LYS A 41 -1.43 -13.91 6.59
CA LYS A 41 -0.63 -12.89 7.28
C LYS A 41 0.21 -11.99 6.39
N MET A 42 0.86 -12.55 5.37
CA MET A 42 1.65 -11.75 4.42
C MET A 42 0.72 -10.93 3.53
N ARG A 43 -0.41 -11.51 3.13
CA ARG A 43 -1.46 -10.79 2.39
C ARG A 43 -1.98 -9.59 3.18
N TYR A 44 -2.21 -9.75 4.48
CA TYR A 44 -2.60 -8.66 5.38
C TYR A 44 -1.60 -7.50 5.35
N LEU A 45 -0.30 -7.77 5.58
CA LEU A 45 0.73 -6.74 5.51
C LEU A 45 0.78 -6.06 4.15
N ILE A 46 0.83 -6.84 3.07
CA ILE A 46 1.00 -6.26 1.73
C ILE A 46 -0.18 -5.35 1.39
N ILE A 47 -1.42 -5.72 1.76
CA ILE A 47 -2.60 -4.87 1.59
C ILE A 47 -2.44 -3.54 2.34
N HIS A 48 -1.96 -3.56 3.59
CA HIS A 48 -1.79 -2.34 4.40
C HIS A 48 -0.68 -1.45 3.84
N LEU A 49 0.47 -2.03 3.46
CA LEU A 49 1.58 -1.29 2.84
C LEU A 49 1.15 -0.64 1.53
N LEU A 50 0.43 -1.38 0.68
CA LEU A 50 -0.08 -0.87 -0.60
C LEU A 50 -1.10 0.25 -0.40
N THR A 51 -1.98 0.11 0.58
CA THR A 51 -2.99 1.12 0.90
C THR A 51 -2.32 2.44 1.30
N ALA A 52 -1.33 2.40 2.19
CA ALA A 52 -0.57 3.58 2.59
C ALA A 52 0.24 4.19 1.41
N ALA A 53 0.84 3.36 0.56
CA ALA A 53 1.55 3.83 -0.64
C ALA A 53 0.60 4.52 -1.63
N ARG A 54 -0.61 4.00 -1.83
CA ARG A 54 -1.64 4.61 -2.68
C ARG A 54 -2.13 5.93 -2.14
N ILE A 55 -2.39 6.03 -0.83
CA ILE A 55 -2.76 7.30 -0.19
C ILE A 55 -1.65 8.33 -0.42
N THR A 56 -0.39 7.92 -0.28
CA THR A 56 0.76 8.80 -0.53
C THR A 56 0.81 9.26 -1.98
N LEU A 57 0.68 8.34 -2.95
CA LEU A 57 0.65 8.68 -4.37
C LEU A 57 -0.53 9.60 -4.72
N ALA A 58 -1.71 9.31 -4.17
CA ALA A 58 -2.91 10.10 -4.34
C ALA A 58 -2.79 11.48 -3.69
N GLN A 59 -2.00 11.67 -2.63
CA GLN A 59 -1.70 12.99 -2.07
C GLN A 59 -0.78 13.79 -2.99
N TYR A 60 0.14 13.12 -3.69
CA TYR A 60 1.07 13.73 -4.62
C TYR A 60 0.50 13.94 -6.04
N TRP A 61 -0.76 13.59 -6.28
CA TRP A 61 -1.38 13.62 -7.62
C TRP A 61 -1.38 14.99 -8.32
N LYS A 62 -1.35 16.09 -7.55
CA LYS A 62 -1.27 17.47 -8.07
C LYS A 62 0.16 17.94 -8.31
N THR A 63 1.16 17.18 -7.84
CA THR A 63 2.57 17.51 -7.99
C THR A 63 3.16 16.74 -9.17
N SER A 64 4.08 17.34 -9.91
CA SER A 64 4.82 16.65 -10.99
C SER A 64 5.89 15.70 -10.45
N GLN A 65 6.08 15.66 -9.12
CA GLN A 65 7.14 14.91 -8.46
C GLN A 65 6.60 13.59 -7.89
N ILE A 66 7.43 12.56 -7.96
CA ILE A 66 7.14 11.28 -7.31
C ILE A 66 7.41 11.44 -5.81
N PRO A 67 6.51 10.99 -4.93
CA PRO A 67 6.75 11.05 -3.49
C PRO A 67 8.06 10.33 -3.13
N PRO A 68 8.98 11.00 -2.42
CA PRO A 68 10.18 10.35 -1.91
C PRO A 68 9.82 9.15 -1.03
N ILE A 69 10.63 8.09 -1.08
CA ILE A 69 10.33 6.84 -0.37
C ILE A 69 10.16 7.02 1.14
N HIS A 70 10.84 7.99 1.75
CA HIS A 70 10.73 8.28 3.18
C HIS A 70 9.32 8.77 3.57
N ILE A 71 8.62 9.50 2.68
CA ILE A 71 7.25 9.96 2.90
C ILE A 71 6.29 8.76 2.93
N SER A 72 6.46 7.83 1.99
CA SER A 72 5.69 6.59 1.96
C SER A 72 5.93 5.74 3.21
N ILE A 73 7.17 5.62 3.67
CA ILE A 73 7.52 4.91 4.92
C ILE A 73 6.84 5.58 6.12
N GLN A 74 6.88 6.91 6.22
CA GLN A 74 6.23 7.64 7.30
C GLN A 74 4.70 7.46 7.29
N LYS A 75 4.07 7.36 6.11
CA LYS A 75 2.64 7.06 6.00
C LYS A 75 2.31 5.63 6.37
N ILE A 76 3.13 4.66 5.96
CA ILE A 76 2.98 3.26 6.40
C ILE A 76 3.08 3.18 7.93
N TYR A 77 4.06 3.86 8.53
CA TYR A 77 4.22 3.93 9.99
C TYR A 77 2.97 4.50 10.67
N LYS A 78 2.44 5.62 10.18
CA LYS A 78 1.20 6.20 10.72
C LYS A 78 0.00 5.26 10.58
N CYS A 79 -0.14 4.57 9.45
CA CYS A 79 -1.20 3.57 9.28
C CYS A 79 -1.05 2.39 10.25
N ALA A 80 0.18 1.91 10.47
CA ALA A 80 0.47 0.84 11.41
C ALA A 80 0.09 1.20 12.85
N GLU A 81 0.43 2.42 13.30
CA GLU A 81 0.08 2.91 14.63
C GLU A 81 -1.44 3.04 14.82
N MET A 82 -2.15 3.58 13.83
CA MET A 82 -3.62 3.69 13.88
C MET A 82 -4.30 2.31 13.90
N GLU A 83 -3.77 1.35 13.16
CA GLU A 83 -4.28 -0.03 13.14
C GLU A 83 -4.04 -0.71 14.49
N LYS A 84 -2.85 -0.53 15.07
CA LYS A 84 -2.52 -1.05 16.40
C LYS A 84 -3.45 -0.50 17.49
N LEU A 85 -3.80 0.79 17.41
CA LEU A 85 -4.79 1.40 18.30
C LEU A 85 -6.19 0.79 18.08
N THR A 86 -6.60 0.59 16.83
CA THR A 86 -7.88 -0.06 16.48
C THR A 86 -7.96 -1.48 17.03
N LEU A 87 -6.88 -2.26 16.92
CA LEU A 87 -6.81 -3.61 17.48
C LEU A 87 -6.90 -3.61 19.01
N LYS A 88 -6.22 -2.68 19.68
CA LYS A 88 -6.31 -2.50 21.14
C LYS A 88 -7.74 -2.15 21.58
N LEU A 89 -8.39 -1.20 20.91
CA LEU A 89 -9.78 -0.82 21.22
C LEU A 89 -10.76 -1.99 21.04
N ASN A 90 -10.45 -2.90 20.11
CA ASN A 90 -11.25 -4.09 19.85
C ASN A 90 -10.89 -5.30 20.76
N GLY A 91 -9.99 -5.14 21.73
CA GLY A 91 -9.53 -6.24 22.60
C GLY A 91 -8.78 -7.35 21.83
N LYS A 92 -8.10 -6.99 20.74
CA LYS A 92 -7.38 -7.89 19.82
C LYS A 92 -5.88 -7.61 19.79
N ASP A 93 -5.34 -7.04 20.85
CA ASP A 93 -3.93 -6.66 20.97
C ASP A 93 -2.99 -7.86 21.03
N ASP A 94 -3.48 -9.03 21.43
CA ASP A 94 -2.71 -10.29 21.45
C ASP A 94 -2.79 -11.08 20.12
N THR A 95 -3.40 -10.51 19.08
CA THR A 95 -3.57 -11.22 17.81
C THR A 95 -2.25 -11.40 17.05
N GLU A 96 -2.19 -12.44 16.22
CA GLU A 96 -1.04 -12.69 15.33
C GLU A 96 -0.73 -11.44 14.46
N TYR A 97 -1.73 -10.61 14.14
CA TYR A 97 -1.58 -9.34 13.42
C TYR A 97 -0.72 -8.30 14.15
N TYR A 98 -0.74 -8.27 15.48
CA TYR A 98 0.14 -7.41 16.27
C TYR A 98 1.61 -7.83 16.11
N THR A 99 1.88 -9.14 16.18
CA THR A 99 3.23 -9.71 16.04
C THR A 99 3.83 -9.45 14.66
N ILE A 100 2.97 -9.38 13.64
CA ILE A 100 3.32 -9.14 12.25
C ILE A 100 3.86 -7.71 12.06
N TRP A 101 3.25 -6.71 12.70
CA TRP A 101 3.78 -5.34 12.67
C TRP A 101 5.13 -5.21 13.39
N ASN A 102 5.33 -5.94 14.49
CA ASN A 102 6.63 -5.99 15.16
C ASN A 102 7.75 -6.50 14.24
N LYS A 103 7.47 -7.48 13.38
CA LYS A 103 8.44 -7.94 12.37
C LYS A 103 8.79 -6.84 11.36
N TRP A 104 7.81 -6.06 10.92
CA TRP A 104 8.04 -4.93 10.02
C TRP A 104 8.88 -3.83 10.68
N TYR A 105 8.58 -3.47 11.93
CA TYR A 105 9.35 -2.49 12.69
C TYR A 105 10.81 -2.93 12.87
N ASN A 106 11.03 -4.19 13.24
CA ASN A 106 12.38 -4.75 13.36
C ASN A 106 13.15 -4.68 12.04
N TRP A 107 12.50 -5.00 10.91
CA TRP A 107 13.11 -4.89 9.59
C TRP A 107 13.49 -3.44 9.23
N ILE A 108 12.62 -2.46 9.51
CA ILE A 108 12.92 -1.04 9.28
C ILE A 108 14.14 -0.60 10.09
N GLU A 109 14.21 -0.99 11.36
CA GLU A 109 15.31 -0.61 12.26
C GLU A 109 16.65 -1.25 11.86
N ILE A 110 16.65 -2.49 11.35
CA ILE A 110 17.84 -3.11 10.75
C ILE A 110 18.29 -2.29 9.53
N ARG A 111 17.36 -1.97 8.62
CA ARG A 111 17.66 -1.21 7.39
C ARG A 111 18.19 0.20 7.66
N ARG A 112 17.73 0.85 8.74
CA ARG A 112 18.25 2.17 9.15
C ARG A 112 19.69 2.07 9.63
N ARG A 113 20.03 1.02 10.38
CA ARG A 113 21.40 0.76 10.87
C ARG A 113 22.38 0.45 9.73
N GLU A 114 21.93 -0.26 8.70
CA GLU A 114 22.75 -0.57 7.51
C GLU A 114 23.08 0.65 6.65
N LYS A 115 22.18 1.64 6.58
CA LYS A 115 22.40 2.87 5.82
C LYS A 115 23.18 3.95 6.57
N GLY A 116 23.38 3.78 7.87
CA GLY A 116 24.17 4.67 8.72
C GLY A 116 25.61 4.21 8.96
N LYS A 117 26.01 3.10 8.32
CA LYS A 117 27.40 2.65 8.17
C LYS A 117 27.89 3.01 6.77
#